data_AF-A0A9D4D5J5-F1
#
_entry.id   AF-A0A9D4D5J5-F1
#
_cell.length_a   1.000
_cell.length_b   1.000
_cell.length_c   1.000
_cell.angle_alpha   90.00
_cell.angle_beta   90.00
_cell.angle_gamma   90.00
#
_symmetry.space_group_name_H-M   'P 1'
#
loop_
_entity.id
_entity.type
_entity.pdbx_description
1 polymer ?
#
loop_
_entity_poly.entity_id
_entity_poly.type
_entity_poly.pdbx_seq_one_letter_code
_entity_poly.pdbx_strand_id
1 'polypeptide(L)'
;MRAYLRKTVDQCRRQGYVQTMTGRKRYQPVINSPNPHARAQAERQAVTTTVQGSAADLVKRAMVSIDKSLEEMFPNTQYTHRHK
;
A
#
# COMPACT_ATOMS: atom_id res chain seq x y z
N MET A 1 2.17 2.79 19.53
CA MET A 1 2.06 3.31 18.14
C MET A 1 3.29 4.13 17.68
N ARG A 2 3.72 5.16 18.43
CA ARG A 2 4.84 6.04 18.02
C ARG A 2 6.16 5.31 17.68
N ALA A 3 6.49 4.25 18.42
CA ALA A 3 7.72 3.46 18.17
C ALA A 3 7.72 2.76 16.80
N TYR A 4 6.58 2.21 16.39
CA TYR A 4 6.43 1.58 15.07
C TYR A 4 6.61 2.60 13.95
N LEU A 5 5.97 3.77 14.06
CA LEU A 5 6.09 4.85 13.06
C LEU A 5 7.53 5.33 12.91
N ARG A 6 8.25 5.53 14.03
CA ARG A 6 9.68 5.88 14.01
C ARG A 6 10.50 4.81 13.32
N LYS A 7 10.30 3.54 13.67
CA LYS A 7 10.99 2.40 13.04
C LYS A 7 10.76 2.37 11.52
N THR A 8 9.53 2.60 11.06
CA THR A 8 9.20 2.66 9.63
C THR A 8 9.94 3.79 8.92
N VAL A 9 9.97 4.98 9.52
CA VAL A 9 10.70 6.14 8.96
C VAL A 9 12.20 5.88 8.93
N ASP A 10 12.77 5.34 10.01
CA ASP A 10 14.21 5.03 10.09
C ASP A 10 14.62 3.97 9.08
N GLN A 11 13.77 2.95 8.88
CA GLN A 11 13.98 1.96 7.82
C GLN A 11 13.92 2.60 6.44
N CYS A 12 12.94 3.48 6.19
CA CYS A 12 12.82 4.20 4.92
C CYS A 12 14.04 5.08 4.63
N ARG A 13 14.61 5.73 5.66
CA ARG A 13 15.84 6.55 5.52
C ARG A 13 17.06 5.71 5.12
N ARG A 14 17.18 4.50 5.65
CA ARG A 14 18.27 3.57 5.34
C ARG A 14 18.11 2.90 3.97
N GLN A 15 16.89 2.51 3.61
CA GLN A 15 16.63 1.69 2.41
C GLN A 15 16.18 2.52 1.19
N GLY A 16 15.72 3.75 1.39
CA GLY A 16 15.14 4.60 0.34
C GLY A 16 13.70 4.24 -0.05
N TYR A 17 13.08 3.25 0.60
CA TYR A 17 11.71 2.82 0.34
C TYR A 17 11.00 2.30 1.60
N VAL A 18 9.67 2.24 1.53
CA VAL A 18 8.81 1.49 2.45
C VAL A 18 8.07 0.36 1.72
N GLN A 19 7.56 -0.60 2.47
CA GLN A 19 6.85 -1.76 1.95
C GLN A 19 5.55 -1.98 2.72
N THR A 20 4.47 -2.36 2.01
CA THR A 20 3.24 -2.83 2.64
C THR A 20 3.41 -4.24 3.20
N MET A 21 2.47 -4.72 4.01
CA MET A 21 2.48 -6.09 4.57
C MET A 21 2.47 -7.18 3.49
N THR A 22 1.94 -6.89 2.30
CA THR A 22 1.89 -7.81 1.16
C THR A 22 3.14 -7.75 0.28
N GLY A 23 4.09 -6.87 0.61
CA GLY A 23 5.36 -6.79 -0.09
C GLY A 23 5.46 -5.68 -1.15
N ARG A 24 4.42 -4.87 -1.36
CA ARG A 24 4.45 -3.78 -2.35
C ARG A 24 5.35 -2.64 -1.88
N LYS A 25 6.35 -2.28 -2.68
CA LYS A 25 7.33 -1.23 -2.36
C LYS A 25 6.91 0.13 -2.88
N ARG A 26 7.21 1.19 -2.13
CA ARG A 26 7.14 2.59 -2.58
C ARG A 26 8.42 3.32 -2.19
N TYR A 27 9.10 3.86 -3.19
CA TYR A 27 10.32 4.64 -3.00
C TYR A 27 10.02 6.05 -2.51
N GLN A 28 10.90 6.56 -1.65
CA GLN A 28 10.83 7.90 -1.09
C GLN A 28 12.18 8.60 -1.29
N PRO A 29 12.49 9.09 -2.50
CA PRO A 29 13.81 9.63 -2.84
C PRO A 29 14.19 10.85 -1.99
N VAL A 30 13.19 11.61 -1.53
CA VAL A 30 13.38 12.83 -0.74
C VAL A 30 13.36 12.59 0.78
N ILE A 31 13.41 11.33 1.24
CA ILE A 31 13.40 10.99 2.68
C ILE A 31 14.61 11.54 3.45
N ASN A 32 15.74 11.72 2.76
CA ASN A 32 16.97 12.31 3.30
C ASN A 32 17.23 13.73 2.76
N SER A 33 16.21 14.39 2.20
CA SER A 33 16.35 15.74 1.64
C SER A 33 16.78 16.73 2.73
N PRO A 34 17.69 17.67 2.41
CA PRO A 34 18.02 18.78 3.32
C PRO A 34 16.81 19.71 3.51
N ASN A 35 15.88 19.76 2.55
CA ASN A 35 14.65 20.53 2.66
C ASN A 35 13.71 19.91 3.72
N PRO A 36 13.43 20.61 4.84
CA PRO A 36 12.62 20.07 5.92
C PRO A 36 11.17 19.74 5.51
N HIS A 37 10.59 20.52 4.60
CA HIS A 37 9.21 20.30 4.13
C HIS A 37 9.11 19.04 3.26
N ALA A 38 10.04 18.85 2.33
CA ALA A 38 10.11 17.67 1.48
C ALA A 38 10.33 16.41 2.33
N ARG A 39 11.24 16.47 3.30
CA ARG A 39 11.50 15.37 4.24
C ARG A 39 10.26 15.03 5.06
N ALA A 40 9.59 16.02 5.66
CA ALA A 40 8.39 15.78 6.45
C ALA A 40 7.24 15.17 5.62
N GLN A 41 7.11 15.57 4.35
CA GLN A 41 6.15 14.95 3.43
C GLN A 41 6.50 13.49 3.13
N ALA A 42 7.77 13.19 2.88
CA ALA A 42 8.25 11.83 2.64
C ALA A 42 7.99 10.92 3.84
N GLU A 43 8.23 11.41 5.06
CA GLU A 43 7.96 10.68 6.31
C GLU A 43 6.47 10.37 6.48
N ARG A 44 5.59 11.34 6.21
CA ARG A 44 4.14 11.11 6.22
C ARG A 44 3.75 10.05 5.20
N GLN A 45 4.28 10.15 3.97
CA GLN A 45 3.97 9.17 2.92
C GLN A 45 4.50 7.77 3.26
N ALA A 46 5.66 7.66 3.91
CA ALA A 46 6.21 6.39 4.38
C ALA A 46 5.26 5.68 5.36
N VAL A 47 4.73 6.44 6.34
CA VAL A 47 3.74 5.96 7.29
C VAL A 47 2.43 5.58 6.61
N THR A 48 1.86 6.49 5.82
CA THR A 48 0.60 6.27 5.11
C THR A 48 0.67 5.04 4.21
N THR A 49 1.75 4.89 3.46
CA THR A 49 1.92 3.72 2.58
C THR A 49 1.97 2.42 3.37
N THR A 50 2.67 2.41 4.50
CA THR A 50 2.80 1.20 5.31
C THR A 50 1.47 0.78 5.93
N VAL A 51 0.70 1.73 6.48
CA VAL A 51 -0.57 1.42 7.17
C VAL A 51 -1.73 1.32 6.19
N GLN A 52 -2.04 2.41 5.49
CA GLN A 52 -3.19 2.46 4.57
C GLN A 52 -2.94 1.63 3.32
N GLY A 53 -1.71 1.62 2.80
CA GLY A 53 -1.38 0.78 1.64
C GLY A 53 -1.56 -0.71 1.93
N SER A 54 -1.20 -1.16 3.13
CA SER A 54 -1.44 -2.56 3.55
C SER A 54 -2.93 -2.88 3.68
N ALA A 55 -3.74 -1.97 4.23
CA ALA A 55 -5.18 -2.14 4.30
C ALA A 55 -5.81 -2.20 2.89
N ALA A 56 -5.39 -1.31 1.99
CA ALA A 56 -5.85 -1.31 0.60
C ALA A 56 -5.48 -2.61 -0.14
N ASP A 57 -4.30 -3.15 0.12
CA ASP A 57 -3.86 -4.41 -0.48
C ASP A 57 -4.73 -5.59 0.02
N LEU A 58 -5.10 -5.61 1.31
CA LEU A 58 -6.02 -6.61 1.86
C LEU A 58 -7.41 -6.52 1.21
N VAL A 59 -7.97 -5.32 1.12
CA VAL A 59 -9.28 -5.09 0.50
C VAL A 59 -9.27 -5.57 -0.95
N LYS A 60 -8.25 -5.21 -1.74
CA LYS A 60 -8.14 -5.66 -3.14
C LYS A 60 -8.07 -7.18 -3.27
N ARG A 61 -7.33 -7.85 -2.38
CA ARG A 61 -7.29 -9.31 -2.36
C ARG A 61 -8.65 -9.93 -2.02
N ALA A 62 -9.35 -9.36 -1.04
CA ALA A 62 -10.70 -9.80 -0.68
C ALA A 62 -11.68 -9.63 -1.85
N MET A 63 -11.64 -8.48 -2.54
CA MET A 63 -12.47 -8.21 -3.72
C MET A 63 -12.26 -9.25 -4.81
N VAL A 64 -11.01 -9.55 -5.18
CA VAL A 64 -10.70 -10.58 -6.20
C VAL A 64 -11.14 -11.97 -5.74
N SER A 65 -11.02 -12.29 -4.45
CA SER A 65 -11.49 -13.57 -3.92
C SER A 65 -13.01 -13.69 -4.02
N ILE A 66 -13.74 -12.64 -3.65
CA ILE A 66 -15.21 -12.62 -3.73
C ILE A 66 -15.67 -12.72 -5.18
N ASP A 67 -15.03 -11.98 -6.09
CA ASP A 67 -15.34 -12.01 -7.52
C ASP A 67 -15.21 -13.43 -8.11
N LYS A 68 -14.12 -14.13 -7.79
CA LYS A 68 -13.94 -15.55 -8.16
C LYS A 68 -15.00 -16.47 -7.57
N SER A 69 -15.34 -16.30 -6.29
CA SER A 69 -16.38 -17.10 -5.66
C SER A 69 -17.76 -16.83 -6.28
N LEU A 70 -18.03 -15.61 -6.73
CA LEU A 70 -19.28 -15.28 -7.43
C LEU A 70 -19.31 -15.92 -8.83
N GLU A 71 -18.21 -15.93 -9.57
CA GLU A 71 -18.09 -16.64 -10.86
C GLU A 71 -18.39 -18.13 -10.71
N GLU A 72 -17.85 -18.77 -9.67
CA GLU A 72 -18.06 -20.18 -9.37
C GLU A 72 -19.50 -20.49 -8.94
N MET A 73 -20.09 -19.66 -8.08
CA MET A 73 -21.47 -19.86 -7.61
C MET A 73 -22.52 -19.57 -8.67
N PHE A 74 -22.23 -18.64 -9.60
CA PHE A 74 -23.19 -18.21 -10.60
C PHE A 74 -22.60 -18.23 -12.03
N PRO A 75 -22.27 -19.42 -12.56
CA PRO A 75 -21.53 -19.56 -13.82
C PRO A 75 -22.27 -19.07 -15.07
N ASN A 76 -23.61 -18.96 -15.00
CA ASN A 76 -24.45 -18.50 -16.11
C ASN A 76 -24.75 -16.99 -16.06
N THR A 77 -24.14 -16.24 -15.14
CA THR A 77 -24.40 -14.80 -14.99
C THR A 77 -23.81 -14.01 -16.15
N GLN A 78 -24.65 -13.26 -16.86
CA GLN A 78 -24.20 -12.34 -17.90
C GLN A 78 -23.59 -11.08 -17.28
N TYR A 79 -22.28 -10.88 -17.47
CA TYR A 79 -21.61 -9.63 -17.13
C TYR A 79 -22.05 -8.53 -18.11
N THR A 80 -22.69 -7.49 -17.61
CA THR A 80 -23.16 -6.36 -18.44
C THR A 80 -22.05 -5.38 -18.81
N HIS A 81 -20.88 -5.46 -18.17
CA HIS A 81 -19.73 -4.57 -18.43
C HIS A 81 -18.42 -5.22 -17.93
N ARG A 82 -17.77 -6.04 -18.78
CA ARG A 82 -16.33 -6.30 -18.65
C ARG A 82 -15.59 -5.33 -19.57
N HIS A 83 -14.69 -4.53 -19.00
CA HIS A 83 -13.62 -3.96 -19.81
C HIS A 83 -12.69 -5.12 -20.21
N LYS A 84 -12.57 -5.36 -21.53
CA LYS A 84 -11.59 -6.28 -22.11
C LYS A 84 -10.18 -5.82 -21.80
#